data_AF-A0A3C1X2S2-F1
#
_entry.id   AF-A0A3C1X2S2-F1
#
_cell.length_a   1.000
_cell.length_b   1.000
_cell.length_c   1.000
_cell.angle_alpha   90.00
_cell.angle_beta   90.00
_cell.angle_gamma   90.00
#
_symmetry.space_group_name_H-M   'P 1'
#
loop_
_entity.id
_entity.type
_entity.pdbx_description
1 polymer ?
#
loop_
_entity_poly.entity_id
_entity_poly.type
_entity_poly.pdbx_seq_one_letter_code
_entity_poly.pdbx_strand_id
1 'polypeptide(L)'
;MEVERPAGRFWPRTVIVIHPRERRSKCSVEPLRQNPEYLFTTFPQPVPVDLTGYVRLGIGGPLLSEQDAGCGLLLLDGTWKRAASMLQSYQHLPVRSLPAVQTAYPRKSEIYEDPEGG
;
A
#
# COMPACT_ATOMS: atom_id res chain seq x y z
N MET A 1 -4.45 -31.64 2.50
CA MET A 1 -5.23 -30.90 1.48
C MET A 1 -4.37 -29.73 1.05
N GLU A 2 -3.44 -30.01 0.16
CA GLU A 2 -2.57 -29.00 -0.46
C GLU A 2 -3.40 -28.29 -1.52
N VAL A 3 -3.68 -27.01 -1.28
CA VAL A 3 -4.32 -26.17 -2.29
C VAL A 3 -3.26 -25.90 -3.35
N GLU A 4 -3.36 -26.63 -4.46
CA GLU A 4 -2.59 -26.37 -5.67
C GLU A 4 -2.82 -24.90 -6.10
N ARG A 5 -1.76 -24.10 -6.00
CA ARG A 5 -1.76 -22.70 -6.45
C ARG A 5 -1.89 -22.72 -7.98
N PRO A 6 -2.88 -22.04 -8.58
CA PRO A 6 -2.97 -21.96 -10.03
C PRO A 6 -1.71 -21.28 -10.57
N ALA A 7 -0.97 -22.01 -11.41
CA ALA A 7 0.16 -21.50 -12.16
C ALA A 7 -0.30 -20.36 -13.08
N GLY A 8 0.42 -19.23 -13.05
CA GLY A 8 0.49 -18.34 -14.22
C GLY A 8 -0.07 -16.92 -14.11
N ARG A 9 -0.52 -16.43 -12.96
CA ARG A 9 -0.84 -14.99 -12.81
C ARG A 9 0.40 -14.23 -12.30
N PHE A 10 1.26 -13.82 -13.24
CA PHE A 10 2.39 -12.93 -12.95
C PHE A 10 1.86 -11.52 -12.71
N TRP A 11 1.47 -11.23 -11.47
CA TRP A 11 1.20 -9.87 -11.07
C TRP A 11 2.52 -9.14 -10.79
N PRO A 12 2.65 -7.86 -11.18
CA PRO A 12 3.75 -7.02 -10.73
C PRO A 12 3.81 -6.99 -9.19
N ARG A 13 5.04 -6.99 -8.64
CA ARG A 13 5.27 -6.99 -7.18
C ARG A 13 4.62 -5.77 -6.55
N THR A 14 4.03 -5.93 -5.38
CA THR A 14 3.46 -4.80 -4.64
C THR A 14 4.60 -3.99 -4.03
N VAL A 15 4.68 -2.70 -4.36
CA VAL A 15 5.68 -1.78 -3.85
C VAL A 15 5.17 -1.11 -2.58
N ILE A 16 5.95 -1.18 -1.51
CA ILE A 16 5.69 -0.50 -0.25
C ILE A 16 6.81 0.49 0.00
N VAL A 17 6.48 1.78 -0.04
CA VAL A 17 7.40 2.88 0.23
C VAL A 17 7.25 3.27 1.70
N ILE A 18 8.29 3.03 2.49
CA ILE A 18 8.30 3.33 3.92
C ILE A 18 8.98 4.68 4.16
N HIS A 19 8.35 5.53 4.97
CA HIS A 19 9.00 6.75 5.42
C HIS A 19 10.18 6.44 6.36
N PRO A 20 11.36 7.07 6.21
CA PRO A 20 12.59 6.70 6.94
C PRO A 20 12.50 6.91 8.46
N ARG A 21 11.65 7.86 8.89
CA ARG A 21 11.37 8.12 10.31
C ARG A 21 10.26 7.22 10.90
N GLU A 22 9.68 6.33 10.10
CA GLU A 22 8.64 5.41 10.55
C GLU A 22 9.24 4.32 11.44
N ARG A 23 8.55 3.99 12.54
CA ARG A 23 9.09 3.03 13.51
C ARG A 23 8.82 1.62 13.00
N ARG A 24 9.85 0.95 12.49
CA ARG A 24 9.79 -0.44 12.00
C ARG A 24 9.12 -1.41 13.00
N SER A 25 9.38 -1.26 14.30
CA SER A 25 8.77 -2.09 15.35
C SER A 25 7.26 -1.92 15.53
N LYS A 26 6.65 -0.87 14.96
CA LYS A 26 5.20 -0.62 14.96
C LYS A 26 4.59 -0.75 13.55
N CYS A 27 5.40 -1.08 12.56
CA CYS A 27 5.00 -1.14 11.17
C CYS A 27 4.33 -2.50 10.93
N SER A 28 3.01 -2.51 10.77
CA SER A 28 2.22 -3.73 10.57
C SER A 28 2.60 -4.49 9.30
N VAL A 29 3.32 -3.85 8.37
CA VAL A 29 3.80 -4.47 7.12
C VAL A 29 5.19 -5.08 7.24
N GLU A 30 5.88 -4.96 8.38
CA GLU A 30 7.19 -5.60 8.59
C GLU A 30 7.19 -7.13 8.35
N PRO A 31 6.16 -7.90 8.79
CA PRO A 31 6.08 -9.33 8.50
C PRO A 31 6.01 -9.66 7.00
N LEU A 32 5.50 -8.74 6.17
CA LEU A 32 5.37 -8.94 4.73
C LEU A 32 6.72 -8.87 4.00
N ARG A 33 7.79 -8.36 4.64
CA ARG A 33 9.15 -8.32 4.06
C ARG A 33 9.72 -9.70 3.71
N GLN A 34 9.24 -10.75 4.38
CA GLN A 34 9.67 -12.11 4.11
C GLN A 34 9.03 -12.69 2.85
N ASN A 35 7.98 -12.06 2.33
CA ASN A 35 7.32 -12.50 1.10
C ASN A 35 7.93 -11.76 -0.13
N PRO A 36 8.50 -12.49 -1.10
CA PRO A 36 9.15 -11.92 -2.29
C PRO A 36 8.18 -11.19 -3.25
N GLU A 37 6.87 -11.30 -3.05
CA GLU A 37 5.86 -10.56 -3.80
C GLU A 37 5.77 -9.08 -3.40
N TYR A 38 6.35 -8.71 -2.25
CA TYR A 38 6.41 -7.33 -1.79
C TYR A 38 7.80 -6.74 -1.96
N LEU A 39 7.86 -5.55 -2.52
CA LEU A 39 9.08 -4.78 -2.68
C LEU A 39 9.07 -3.59 -1.73
N PHE A 40 9.98 -3.61 -0.77
CA PHE A 40 10.10 -2.53 0.20
C PHE A 40 11.18 -1.55 -0.22
N THR A 41 10.80 -0.28 -0.35
CA THR A 41 11.75 0.83 -0.54
C THR A 41 11.58 1.83 0.59
N THR A 42 12.65 2.55 0.92
CA THR A 42 12.59 3.63 1.90
C THR A 42 12.53 4.95 1.13
N PHE A 43 11.76 5.93 1.60
CA PHE A 43 11.77 7.27 1.02
C PHE A 43 13.01 8.05 1.50
N PRO A 44 13.66 8.89 0.67
CA PRO A 44 13.33 9.26 -0.71
C PRO A 44 14.04 8.40 -1.77
N GLN A 45 14.51 7.19 -1.44
CA GLN A 45 15.18 6.34 -2.42
C GLN A 45 14.23 5.96 -3.56
N PRO A 46 14.69 5.98 -4.82
CA PRO A 46 13.87 5.60 -5.96
C PRO A 46 13.42 4.15 -5.84
N VAL A 47 12.22 3.86 -6.34
CA VAL A 47 11.74 2.49 -6.41
C VAL A 47 12.58 1.74 -7.45
N PRO A 48 13.15 0.56 -7.14
CA PRO A 48 13.99 -0.20 -8.07
C PRO A 48 13.19 -0.94 -9.17
N VAL A 49 11.92 -0.58 -9.40
CA VAL A 49 11.07 -1.13 -10.45
C VAL A 49 10.40 0.00 -11.21
N ASP A 50 10.10 -0.25 -12.48
CA ASP A 50 9.28 0.66 -13.28
C ASP A 50 7.85 0.68 -12.70
N LEU A 51 7.34 1.89 -12.44
CA LEU A 51 6.01 2.14 -11.91
C LEU A 51 4.96 2.32 -13.01
N THR A 52 5.34 2.15 -14.29
CA THR A 52 4.40 2.14 -15.41
C THR A 52 3.37 1.02 -15.21
N GLY A 53 2.09 1.38 -15.20
CA GLY A 53 1.00 0.43 -14.92
C GLY A 53 0.79 0.14 -13.43
N TYR A 54 1.41 0.88 -12.52
CA TYR A 54 1.09 0.82 -11.10
C TYR A 54 -0.03 1.80 -10.74
N VAL A 55 -0.87 1.37 -9.80
CA VAL A 55 -1.84 2.21 -9.12
C VAL A 55 -1.40 2.42 -7.67
N ARG A 56 -1.60 3.63 -7.17
CA ARG A 56 -1.31 3.98 -5.79
C ARG A 56 -2.55 3.78 -4.94
N LEU A 57 -2.42 3.05 -3.83
CA LEU A 57 -3.49 2.99 -2.84
C LEU A 57 -3.56 4.31 -2.06
N GLY A 58 -4.76 4.89 -2.01
CA GLY A 58 -5.03 6.14 -1.31
C GLY A 58 -6.53 6.40 -1.16
N ILE A 59 -6.89 7.30 -0.26
CA ILE A 59 -8.29 7.64 0.02
C ILE A 59 -8.76 8.73 -0.96
N GLY A 60 -10.03 8.64 -1.39
CA GLY A 60 -10.66 9.59 -2.32
C GLY A 60 -10.45 9.29 -3.80
N GLY A 61 -9.92 8.11 -4.14
CA GLY A 61 -9.83 7.63 -5.52
C GLY A 61 -10.99 6.68 -5.90
N PRO A 62 -11.12 6.32 -7.18
CA PRO A 62 -12.01 5.24 -7.60
C PRO A 62 -11.72 3.94 -6.84
N LEU A 63 -12.76 3.16 -6.56
CA LEU A 63 -12.58 1.87 -5.89
C LEU A 63 -11.74 0.94 -6.76
N LEU A 64 -10.82 0.21 -6.11
CA LEU A 64 -10.04 -0.84 -6.76
C LEU A 64 -11.01 -1.88 -7.33
N SER A 65 -10.85 -2.18 -8.62
CA SER A 65 -11.74 -3.10 -9.34
C SER A 65 -10.94 -4.17 -10.07
N GLU A 66 -11.64 -5.15 -10.66
CA GLU A 66 -11.01 -6.19 -11.49
C GLU A 66 -10.25 -5.63 -12.70
N GLN A 67 -10.55 -4.39 -13.13
CA GLN A 67 -9.82 -3.71 -14.20
C GLN A 67 -8.37 -3.41 -13.80
N ASP A 68 -8.13 -3.21 -12.51
CA ASP A 68 -6.80 -2.93 -11.96
C ASP A 68 -6.06 -4.22 -11.60
N ALA A 69 -6.64 -5.40 -11.87
CA ALA A 69 -6.03 -6.65 -11.45
C ALA A 69 -4.62 -6.77 -12.06
N GLY A 70 -4.44 -6.43 -13.34
CA GLY A 70 -3.14 -6.47 -14.02
C GLY A 70 -2.13 -5.40 -13.61
N CYS A 71 -2.53 -4.46 -12.75
CA CYS A 71 -1.70 -3.34 -12.31
C CYS A 71 -0.89 -3.69 -11.07
N GLY A 72 0.27 -3.04 -10.94
CA GLY A 72 1.05 -3.09 -9.71
C GLY A 72 0.43 -2.21 -8.64
N LEU A 73 0.56 -2.59 -7.37
CA LEU A 73 0.11 -1.76 -6.26
C LEU A 73 1.28 -1.03 -5.65
N LEU A 74 1.13 0.28 -5.41
CA LEU A 74 2.05 1.09 -4.63
C LEU A 74 1.37 1.59 -3.36
N LEU A 75 1.96 1.27 -2.21
CA LEU A 75 1.52 1.69 -0.89
C LEU A 75 2.55 2.64 -0.27
N LEU A 76 2.04 3.69 0.39
CA LEU A 76 2.86 4.61 1.16
C LEU A 76 2.64 4.32 2.65
N ASP A 77 3.67 3.79 3.30
CA ASP A 77 3.65 3.49 4.73
C ASP A 77 4.31 4.62 5.53
N GLY A 78 3.51 5.27 6.35
CA GLY A 78 3.93 6.32 7.25
C GLY A 78 2.76 7.04 7.88
N THR A 79 3.00 7.82 8.93
CA THR A 79 1.95 8.66 9.51
C THR A 79 1.36 9.63 8.48
N TRP A 80 0.08 10.03 8.61
CA TRP A 80 -0.61 10.94 7.69
C TRP A 80 0.22 12.16 7.25
N LYS A 81 0.84 12.85 8.22
CA LYS A 81 1.70 14.01 7.96
C LYS A 81 2.92 13.69 7.08
N ARG A 82 3.46 12.47 7.19
CA ARG A 82 4.62 11.99 6.43
C ARG A 82 4.20 11.41 5.09
N ALA A 83 3.08 10.70 5.05
CA ALA A 83 2.46 10.22 3.83
C ALA A 83 2.17 11.38 2.87
N ALA A 84 1.68 12.52 3.35
CA ALA A 84 1.49 13.73 2.56
C ALA A 84 2.75 14.18 1.78
N SER A 85 3.93 14.11 2.41
CA SER A 85 5.19 14.45 1.74
C SER A 85 5.58 13.42 0.68
N MET A 86 5.35 12.13 0.94
CA MET A 86 5.62 11.07 -0.05
C MET A 86 4.62 11.14 -1.21
N LEU A 87 3.36 11.47 -0.94
CA LEU A 87 2.29 11.59 -1.94
C LEU A 87 2.65 12.56 -3.06
N GLN A 88 3.39 13.65 -2.77
CA GLN A 88 3.86 14.59 -3.78
C GLN A 88 4.80 13.94 -4.80
N SER A 89 5.69 13.05 -4.36
CA SER A 89 6.61 12.32 -5.25
C SER A 89 5.90 11.27 -6.12
N TYR A 90 4.76 10.76 -5.67
CA TYR A 90 3.98 9.73 -6.35
C TYR A 90 2.62 10.23 -6.84
N GLN A 91 2.45 11.55 -7.04
CA GLN A 91 1.20 12.14 -7.51
C GLN A 91 0.88 11.82 -8.98
N HIS A 92 1.90 11.40 -9.73
CA HIS A 92 1.79 11.01 -11.13
C HIS A 92 1.11 9.64 -11.31
N LEU A 93 0.98 8.85 -10.23
CA LEU A 93 0.32 7.55 -10.29
C LEU A 93 -1.18 7.68 -10.07
N PRO A 94 -2.01 6.92 -10.82
CA PRO A 94 -3.44 6.87 -10.59
C PRO A 94 -3.75 6.36 -9.18
N VAL A 95 -4.73 6.97 -8.53
CA VAL A 95 -5.15 6.60 -7.17
C VAL A 95 -6.27 5.58 -7.21
N ARG A 96 -6.23 4.59 -6.33
CA ARG A 96 -7.31 3.64 -6.07
C ARG A 96 -7.59 3.57 -4.58
N SER A 97 -8.87 3.58 -4.23
CA SER A 97 -9.33 3.38 -2.86
C SER A 97 -9.74 1.94 -2.63
N LEU A 98 -9.52 1.44 -1.41
CA LEU A 98 -10.05 0.15 -1.03
C LEU A 98 -11.57 0.28 -0.80
N PRO A 99 -12.35 -0.77 -1.10
CA PRO A 99 -13.75 -0.82 -0.69
C PRO A 99 -13.84 -0.71 0.84
N ALA A 100 -14.99 -0.29 1.35
CA ALA A 100 -15.23 -0.25 2.79
C ALA A 100 -15.05 -1.66 3.39
N VAL A 101 -13.91 -1.89 4.03
CA VAL A 101 -13.57 -3.16 4.66
C VAL A 101 -13.70 -3.02 6.17
N GLN A 102 -14.41 -3.96 6.79
CA GLN A 102 -14.47 -4.02 8.24
C GLN A 102 -13.09 -4.46 8.75
N THR A 103 -12.37 -3.56 9.42
CA THR A 103 -11.06 -3.88 9.97
C THR A 103 -11.20 -4.91 11.11
N ALA A 104 -10.38 -5.96 11.08
CA ALA A 104 -10.40 -7.03 12.09
C ALA A 104 -9.75 -6.61 13.43
N TYR A 105 -9.06 -5.48 13.46
CA TYR A 105 -8.50 -4.92 14.68
C TYR A 105 -9.54 -4.03 15.37
N PRO A 106 -9.91 -4.31 16.64
CA PRO A 106 -10.81 -3.45 17.38
C PRO A 106 -10.12 -2.09 17.63
N ARG A 107 -10.48 -1.07 16.86
CA ARG A 107 -10.02 0.30 17.12
C ARG A 107 -10.86 0.90 18.25
N LYS A 108 -10.32 0.96 19.46
CA LYS A 108 -10.72 1.97 20.46
C LYS A 108 -9.88 3.22 20.20
N SER A 109 -10.46 4.19 19.49
CA SER A 109 -9.91 5.54 19.37
C SER A 109 -10.66 6.45 20.35
N GLU A 110 -10.12 6.71 21.54
CA GLU A 110 -10.75 7.59 22.54
C GLU A 110 -10.42 9.08 22.35
N ILE A 111 -9.66 9.50 21.32
CA ILE A 111 -9.06 10.86 21.31
C ILE A 111 -9.20 11.68 20.01
N TYR A 112 -9.69 11.17 18.86
CA TYR A 112 -9.92 12.07 17.72
C TYR A 112 -10.86 11.51 16.65
N GLU A 113 -11.63 12.40 16.02
CA GLU A 113 -12.39 12.14 14.79
C GLU A 113 -11.44 11.69 13.67
N ASP A 114 -11.49 10.40 13.35
CA ASP A 114 -10.89 9.86 12.14
C ASP A 114 -11.54 10.56 10.93
N PRO A 115 -10.78 11.22 10.05
CA PRO A 115 -11.35 11.68 8.78
C PRO A 115 -11.87 10.46 8.02
N GLU A 116 -13.09 10.56 7.49
CA GLU A 116 -13.82 9.45 6.87
C GLU A 116 -12.94 8.61 5.93
N GLY A 117 -12.73 7.33 6.30
CA GLY A 117 -12.21 6.31 5.39
C GLY A 117 -10.94 5.53 5.81
N GLY A 118 -10.77 5.22 7.10
CA GLY A 118 -9.65 4.41 7.62
C GLY A 118 -9.95 2.91 7.77
#